data_AF-A0A3N4W125-F1
#
_entry.id   AF-A0A3N4W125-F1
#
_cell.length_a   1.000
_cell.length_b   1.000
_cell.length_c   1.000
_cell.angle_alpha   90.00
_cell.angle_beta   90.00
_cell.angle_gamma   90.00
#
_symmetry.space_group_name_H-M   'P 1'
#
loop_
_entity.id
_entity.type
_entity.pdbx_description
1 polymer ?
#
loop_
_entity_poly.entity_id
_entity_poly.type
_entity_poly.pdbx_seq_one_letter_code
_entity_poly.pdbx_strand_id
1 'polypeptide(L)'
;MAKKSYDWVAIKVQFINSSLTISEFSEKYSIPFGTLKKQVAQGSWLDERSQVGTETVRKSVEVSSDIRAYQLTELDNKTLALIGKAQDKLARMIEQSAEAKELKSISSAIVDLQKGYRLALGASTENQSKQDVSEFADWVKEISRE
;
A
#
# COMPACT_ATOMS: atom_id res chain seq x y z
N MET A 1 40.67 25.84 -35.33
CA MET A 1 39.94 24.66 -34.83
C MET A 1 38.48 25.02 -34.68
N ALA A 2 37.56 24.35 -35.38
CA ALA A 2 36.13 24.65 -35.31
C ALA A 2 35.63 24.46 -33.88
N LYS A 3 34.93 25.46 -33.33
CA LYS A 3 34.36 25.41 -31.98
C LYS A 3 33.25 24.37 -32.01
N LYS A 4 33.50 23.18 -31.45
CA LYS A 4 32.49 22.12 -31.33
C LYS A 4 31.31 22.71 -30.53
N SER A 5 30.17 22.91 -31.19
CA SER A 5 28.99 23.47 -30.55
C SER A 5 28.30 22.35 -29.77
N TYR A 6 28.17 22.53 -28.46
CA TYR A 6 27.49 21.59 -27.59
C TYR A 6 26.07 22.08 -27.30
N ASP A 7 25.08 21.21 -27.47
CA ASP A 7 23.73 21.46 -26.96
C ASP A 7 23.71 21.20 -25.45
N TRP A 8 24.00 22.26 -24.70
CA TRP A 8 24.07 22.18 -23.24
C TRP A 8 22.72 21.88 -22.58
N VAL A 9 21.60 22.16 -23.24
CA VAL A 9 20.26 21.87 -22.70
C VAL A 9 20.02 20.36 -22.76
N ALA A 10 20.26 19.73 -23.91
CA ALA A 10 20.15 18.29 -24.04
C ALA A 10 21.13 17.54 -23.13
N ILE A 11 22.38 18.02 -23.05
CA ILE A 11 23.42 17.44 -22.17
C ILE A 11 23.00 17.55 -20.70
N LYS A 12 22.43 18.70 -20.28
CA LYS A 12 21.93 18.89 -18.92
C LYS A 12 20.85 17.87 -18.58
N VAL A 13 19.84 17.72 -19.43
CA VAL A 13 18.74 16.76 -19.21
C VAL A 13 19.26 15.33 -19.11
N GLN A 14 20.16 14.93 -20.00
CA GLN A 14 20.77 13.59 -19.96
C GLN A 14 21.63 13.38 -18.72
N PHE A 15 22.40 14.40 -18.32
CA PHE A 15 23.22 14.34 -17.11
C PHE A 15 22.35 14.20 -15.87
N ILE A 16 21.34 15.06 -15.68
CA ILE A 16 20.45 15.06 -14.52
C ILE A 16 19.70 13.73 -14.38
N ASN A 17 19.28 13.11 -15.49
CA ASN A 17 18.58 11.82 -15.47
C ASN A 17 19.50 10.59 -15.44
N SER A 18 20.83 10.77 -15.32
CA SER A 18 21.79 9.66 -15.27
C SER A 18 22.40 9.48 -13.88
N SER A 19 22.80 8.25 -13.56
CA SER A 19 23.59 7.92 -12.37
C SER A 19 25.10 8.13 -12.55
N LEU A 20 25.54 8.57 -13.74
CA LEU A 20 26.96 8.71 -14.07
C LEU A 20 27.60 9.89 -13.33
N THR A 21 28.83 9.69 -12.91
CA THR A 21 29.70 10.78 -12.43
C THR A 21 30.07 11.73 -13.59
N ILE A 22 30.59 12.91 -13.25
CA ILE A 22 31.05 13.88 -14.25
C ILE A 22 32.15 13.26 -15.15
N SER A 23 33.01 12.39 -14.61
CA SER A 23 34.08 11.73 -15.36
C SER A 23 33.53 10.71 -16.35
N GLU A 24 32.67 9.80 -15.88
CA GLU A 24 32.07 8.77 -16.72
C GLU A 24 31.17 9.38 -17.80
N PHE A 25 30.43 10.43 -17.47
CA PHE A 25 29.60 11.15 -18.44
C PHE A 25 30.47 11.89 -19.48
N SER A 26 31.58 12.49 -19.05
CA SER A 26 32.56 13.14 -19.92
C SER A 26 33.17 12.16 -20.93
N GLU A 27 33.55 10.97 -20.48
CA GLU A 27 34.10 9.90 -21.31
C GLU A 27 33.04 9.35 -22.28
N LYS A 28 31.87 8.98 -21.77
CA LYS A 28 30.78 8.40 -22.56
C LYS A 28 30.31 9.30 -23.70
N TYR A 29 30.23 10.61 -23.46
CA TYR A 29 29.74 11.58 -24.45
C TYR A 29 30.87 12.35 -25.15
N SER A 30 32.13 12.00 -24.90
CA SER A 30 33.31 12.65 -25.50
C SER A 30 33.29 14.18 -25.34
N ILE A 31 32.91 14.63 -24.14
CA ILE A 31 32.91 16.05 -23.74
C ILE A 31 34.15 16.26 -22.87
N PRO A 32 34.99 17.29 -23.11
CA PRO A 32 36.14 17.55 -22.26
C PRO A 32 35.74 17.75 -20.78
N PHE A 33 36.33 16.97 -19.88
CA PHE A 33 35.97 16.95 -18.46
C PHE A 33 35.93 18.33 -17.82
N GLY A 34 36.95 19.16 -18.06
CA GLY A 34 37.00 20.53 -17.52
C GLY A 34 35.85 21.43 -18.01
N THR A 35 35.38 21.21 -19.24
CA THR A 35 34.25 21.96 -19.81
C THR A 35 32.94 21.50 -19.19
N LEU A 36 32.72 20.19 -19.09
CA LEU A 36 31.53 19.63 -18.46
C LEU A 36 31.47 20.00 -16.97
N LYS A 37 32.58 19.86 -16.24
CA LYS A 37 32.67 20.23 -14.82
C LYS A 37 32.29 21.69 -14.57
N LYS A 38 32.75 22.61 -15.43
CA LYS A 38 32.40 24.03 -15.33
C LYS A 38 30.91 24.26 -15.57
N GLN A 39 30.32 23.62 -16.58
CA GLN A 39 28.89 23.73 -16.88
C GLN A 39 28.02 23.15 -15.76
N VAL A 40 28.37 21.98 -15.24
CA VAL A 40 27.70 21.32 -14.10
C VAL A 40 27.70 22.22 -12.86
N ALA A 41 28.85 22.86 -12.56
CA ALA A 41 28.99 23.75 -11.40
C ALA A 41 28.25 25.08 -11.59
N GLN A 42 28.36 25.71 -12.76
CA GLN A 42 27.69 26.98 -13.05
C GLN A 42 26.18 26.88 -13.10
N GLY A 43 25.66 25.73 -13.54
CA GLY A 43 24.22 25.48 -13.60
C GLY A 43 23.64 24.75 -12.40
N SER A 44 24.42 24.45 -11.36
CA SER A 44 23.99 23.67 -10.19
C SER A 44 23.33 22.32 -10.55
N TRP A 45 23.84 21.62 -11.57
CA TRP A 45 23.17 20.42 -12.10
C TRP A 45 23.15 19.25 -11.10
N LEU A 46 24.09 19.22 -10.14
CA LEU A 46 24.09 18.22 -9.08
C LEU A 46 22.94 18.45 -8.09
N ASP A 47 22.62 19.70 -7.77
CA ASP A 47 21.51 20.06 -6.90
C ASP A 47 20.18 19.69 -7.58
N GLU A 48 20.04 20.03 -8.86
CA GLU A 48 18.86 19.68 -9.66
C GLU A 48 18.71 18.16 -9.81
N ARG A 49 19.80 17.43 -10.05
CA ARG A 49 19.81 15.96 -10.04
C ARG A 49 19.35 15.41 -8.69
N SER A 50 19.81 15.99 -7.59
CA SER A 50 19.37 15.57 -6.26
C SER A 50 17.88 15.82 -6.04
N GLN A 51 17.36 16.98 -6.45
CA GLN A 51 15.94 17.32 -6.35
C GLN A 51 15.06 16.38 -7.18
N VAL A 52 15.48 16.09 -8.42
CA VAL A 52 14.79 15.11 -9.29
C VAL A 52 14.82 13.71 -8.66
N GLY A 53 15.92 13.32 -8.03
CA GLY A 53 16.03 12.08 -7.27
C GLY A 53 15.02 12.01 -6.13
N THR A 54 14.94 13.06 -5.28
CA THR A 54 13.97 13.15 -4.19
C THR A 54 12.53 13.08 -4.69
N GLU A 55 12.21 13.80 -5.78
CA GLU A 55 10.87 13.79 -6.37
C GLU A 55 10.51 12.42 -6.98
N THR A 56 11.49 11.75 -7.59
CA THR A 56 11.30 10.39 -8.11
C THR A 56 11.01 9.40 -6.99
N VAL A 57 11.74 9.50 -5.86
CA VAL A 57 11.49 8.69 -4.67
C VAL A 57 10.09 8.96 -4.12
N ARG A 58 9.70 10.23 -3.98
CA ARG A 58 8.35 10.63 -3.53
C ARG A 58 7.25 10.03 -4.40
N LYS A 59 7.34 10.21 -5.72
CA LYS A 59 6.37 9.62 -6.67
C LYS A 59 6.36 8.10 -6.63
N SER A 60 7.51 7.46 -6.44
CA SER A 60 7.58 6.00 -6.31
C SER A 60 6.84 5.50 -5.07
N VAL A 61 6.93 6.23 -3.95
CA VAL A 61 6.16 5.94 -2.74
C VAL A 61 4.67 6.11 -2.99
N GLU A 62 4.25 7.22 -3.60
CA GLU A 62 2.84 7.49 -3.95
C GLU A 62 2.26 6.39 -4.85
N VAL A 63 2.95 6.02 -5.93
CA VAL A 63 2.54 4.92 -6.82
C VAL A 63 2.49 3.59 -6.08
N SER A 64 3.45 3.32 -5.20
CA SER A 64 3.45 2.08 -4.41
C SER A 64 2.28 2.03 -3.43
N SER A 65 1.91 3.15 -2.80
CA SER A 65 0.73 3.21 -1.93
C SER A 65 -0.56 2.99 -2.72
N ASP A 66 -0.70 3.58 -3.90
CA ASP A 66 -1.87 3.39 -4.76
C ASP A 66 -2.01 1.92 -5.18
N ILE A 67 -0.91 1.31 -5.65
CA ILE A 67 -0.90 -0.12 -6.01
C ILE A 67 -1.35 -0.98 -4.83
N ARG A 68 -0.86 -0.71 -3.62
CA ARG A 68 -1.27 -1.46 -2.42
C ARG A 68 -2.75 -1.26 -2.10
N ALA A 69 -3.27 -0.04 -2.23
CA ALA A 69 -4.69 0.24 -2.04
C ALA A 69 -5.57 -0.51 -3.05
N TYR A 70 -5.17 -0.56 -4.31
CA TYR A 70 -5.85 -1.35 -5.34
C TYR A 70 -5.79 -2.86 -5.05
N GLN A 71 -4.61 -3.38 -4.69
CA GLN A 71 -4.44 -4.79 -4.34
C GLN A 71 -5.29 -5.19 -3.14
N LEU A 72 -5.39 -4.33 -2.12
CA LEU A 72 -6.25 -4.55 -0.97
C LEU A 72 -7.72 -4.61 -1.40
N THR A 73 -8.17 -3.63 -2.19
CA THR A 73 -9.54 -3.59 -2.72
C THR A 73 -9.87 -4.84 -3.54
N GLU A 74 -8.92 -5.30 -4.38
CA GLU A 74 -9.08 -6.52 -5.16
C GLU A 74 -9.18 -7.77 -4.28
N LEU A 75 -8.34 -7.85 -3.24
CA LEU A 75 -8.36 -8.94 -2.27
C LEU A 75 -9.69 -8.99 -1.52
N ASP A 76 -10.19 -7.85 -1.07
CA ASP A 76 -11.47 -7.75 -0.37
C ASP A 76 -12.62 -8.20 -1.29
N ASN A 77 -12.65 -7.72 -2.53
CA ASN A 77 -13.64 -8.13 -3.52
C ASN A 77 -13.59 -9.65 -3.82
N LYS A 78 -12.39 -10.23 -3.96
CA LYS A 78 -12.22 -11.68 -4.13
C LYS A 78 -12.72 -12.45 -2.90
N THR A 79 -12.43 -11.93 -1.71
CA THR A 79 -12.87 -12.52 -0.44
C THR A 79 -14.39 -12.51 -0.33
N LEU A 80 -15.04 -11.38 -0.63
CA LEU A 80 -16.50 -11.26 -0.65
C LEU A 80 -17.13 -12.23 -1.66
N ALA A 81 -16.54 -12.37 -2.85
CA ALA A 81 -17.02 -13.31 -3.87
C ALA A 81 -16.89 -14.78 -3.42
N LEU A 82 -15.80 -15.13 -2.73
CA LEU A 82 -15.61 -16.47 -2.17
C LEU A 82 -16.60 -16.76 -1.04
N ILE A 83 -16.83 -15.77 -0.16
CA ILE A 83 -17.82 -15.89 0.92
C ILE A 83 -19.22 -16.10 0.35
N GLY A 84 -19.61 -15.33 -0.68
CA GLY A 84 -20.90 -15.53 -1.36
C GLY A 84 -21.07 -16.94 -1.92
N LYS A 85 -20.05 -17.46 -2.62
CA LYS A 85 -20.06 -18.85 -3.13
C LYS A 85 -20.16 -19.89 -2.00
N ALA A 86 -19.48 -19.65 -0.88
CA ALA A 86 -19.53 -20.53 0.28
C ALA A 86 -20.92 -20.52 0.93
N GLN A 87 -21.54 -19.34 1.03
CA GLN A 87 -22.90 -19.18 1.54
C GLN A 87 -23.92 -19.91 0.67
N ASP A 88 -23.84 -19.78 -0.66
CA ASP A 88 -24.71 -20.52 -1.60
C ASP A 88 -24.56 -22.04 -1.43
N LYS A 89 -23.32 -22.52 -1.26
CA LYS A 89 -23.06 -23.94 -1.03
C LYS A 89 -23.66 -24.41 0.30
N LEU A 90 -23.51 -23.64 1.37
CA LEU A 90 -24.07 -23.98 2.67
C LEU A 90 -25.60 -23.96 2.64
N ALA A 91 -26.23 -23.01 1.94
CA ALA A 91 -27.68 -22.98 1.77
C ALA A 91 -28.21 -24.26 1.11
N ARG A 92 -27.54 -24.74 0.05
CA ARG A 92 -27.89 -26.03 -0.58
C ARG A 92 -27.70 -27.21 0.36
N MET A 93 -26.68 -27.18 1.22
CA MET A 93 -26.46 -28.23 2.22
C MET A 93 -27.56 -28.24 3.29
N ILE A 94 -28.08 -27.07 3.69
CA ILE A 94 -29.24 -26.98 4.61
C ILE A 94 -30.45 -27.69 4.00
N GLU A 95 -30.75 -27.43 2.73
CA GLU A 95 -31.89 -28.03 2.02
C GLU A 95 -31.79 -29.56 1.90
N GLN A 96 -30.57 -30.11 1.92
CA GLN A 96 -30.30 -31.54 1.74
C GLN A 96 -30.09 -32.29 3.06
N SER A 97 -29.90 -31.60 4.18
CA SER A 97 -29.61 -32.24 5.46
C SER A 97 -30.88 -32.79 6.13
N ALA A 98 -30.82 -34.07 6.51
CA ALA A 98 -31.89 -34.74 7.25
C ALA A 98 -31.62 -34.81 8.76
N GLU A 99 -30.38 -34.56 9.20
CA GLU A 99 -29.96 -34.75 10.58
C GLU A 99 -29.64 -33.43 11.30
N ALA A 100 -30.12 -33.28 12.54
CA ALA A 100 -29.86 -32.10 13.38
C ALA A 100 -28.36 -31.85 13.63
N LYS A 101 -27.53 -32.91 13.63
CA LYS A 101 -26.07 -32.80 13.80
C LYS A 101 -25.41 -32.12 12.61
N GLU A 102 -25.86 -32.44 11.39
CA GLU A 102 -25.36 -31.81 10.16
C GLU A 102 -25.78 -30.34 10.10
N LEU A 103 -27.04 -30.03 10.43
CA LEU A 103 -27.53 -28.66 10.51
C LEU A 103 -26.75 -27.81 11.53
N LYS A 104 -26.37 -28.38 12.67
CA LYS A 104 -25.51 -27.70 13.65
C LYS A 104 -24.12 -27.40 13.07
N SER A 105 -23.53 -28.34 12.35
CA SER A 105 -22.23 -28.13 11.68
C SER A 105 -22.31 -27.03 10.61
N ILE A 106 -23.38 -27.04 9.82
CA ILE A 106 -23.61 -26.03 8.77
C ILE A 106 -23.82 -24.65 9.40
N SER A 107 -24.61 -24.55 10.48
CA SER A 107 -24.84 -23.31 11.23
C SER A 107 -23.53 -22.70 11.76
N SER A 108 -22.65 -23.51 12.34
CA SER A 108 -21.32 -23.04 12.78
C SER A 108 -20.49 -22.49 11.62
N ALA A 109 -20.50 -23.16 10.46
CA ALA A 109 -19.79 -22.69 9.27
C ALA A 109 -20.34 -21.35 8.75
N ILE A 110 -21.67 -21.14 8.82
CA ILE A 110 -22.30 -19.86 8.48
C ILE A 110 -21.84 -18.75 9.43
N VAL A 111 -21.79 -19.01 10.74
CA VAL A 111 -21.33 -18.03 11.73
C VAL A 111 -19.87 -17.60 11.45
N ASP A 112 -19.01 -18.54 11.10
CA ASP A 112 -17.61 -18.22 10.79
C ASP A 112 -17.46 -17.45 9.47
N LEU A 113 -18.26 -17.77 8.44
CA LEU A 113 -18.33 -16.96 7.21
C LEU A 113 -18.83 -15.55 7.47
N GLN A 114 -19.84 -15.37 8.32
CA GLN A 114 -20.35 -14.04 8.69
C GLN A 114 -19.29 -13.19 9.39
N LYS A 115 -18.44 -13.79 10.24
CA LYS A 115 -17.29 -13.10 10.83
C LYS A 115 -16.29 -12.68 9.74
N GLY A 116 -15.93 -13.60 8.84
CA GLY A 116 -15.05 -13.30 7.70
C GLY A 116 -15.60 -12.18 6.80
N TYR A 117 -16.92 -12.18 6.55
CA TYR A 117 -17.60 -11.15 5.76
C TYR A 117 -17.51 -9.77 6.41
N ARG A 118 -17.74 -9.71 7.72
CA ARG A 118 -17.60 -8.46 8.50
C ARG A 118 -16.17 -7.93 8.44
N LEU A 119 -15.16 -8.79 8.60
CA LEU A 119 -13.75 -8.38 8.47
C LEU A 119 -13.43 -7.82 7.09
N ALA A 120 -13.87 -8.50 6.03
CA ALA A 120 -13.63 -8.07 4.65
C ALA A 120 -14.31 -6.73 4.32
N LEU A 121 -15.37 -6.36 5.06
CA LEU A 121 -16.03 -5.06 4.95
C LEU A 121 -15.47 -4.01 5.91
N GLY A 122 -14.41 -4.32 6.67
CA GLY A 122 -13.84 -3.43 7.68
C GLY A 122 -14.70 -3.27 8.93
N ALA A 123 -15.70 -4.12 9.13
CA ALA A 123 -16.51 -4.16 10.35
C ALA A 123 -15.81 -5.00 11.43
N SER A 124 -15.83 -4.50 12.67
CA SER A 124 -15.30 -5.24 13.82
C SER A 124 -15.98 -6.60 13.98
N THR A 125 -15.20 -7.65 14.21
CA THR A 125 -15.70 -9.00 14.57
C THR A 125 -15.77 -9.25 16.06
N GLU A 126 -15.25 -8.35 16.88
CA GLU A 126 -15.37 -8.46 18.32
C GLU A 126 -16.75 -7.99 18.74
N ASN A 127 -17.41 -8.78 19.59
CA ASN A 127 -18.48 -8.26 20.44
C ASN A 127 -17.89 -7.12 21.28
N GLN A 128 -18.01 -5.88 20.81
CA GLN A 128 -17.71 -4.68 21.60
C GLN A 128 -18.63 -4.53 22.83
N SER A 129 -19.52 -5.49 23.08
CA SER A 129 -20.35 -5.62 24.29
C SER A 129 -19.75 -6.57 25.33
N LYS A 130 -18.43 -6.55 25.54
CA LYS A 130 -17.88 -6.82 26.86
C LYS A 130 -17.34 -5.50 27.40
N GLN A 131 -18.25 -4.58 27.67
CA GLN A 131 -18.00 -3.59 28.71
C GLN A 131 -17.68 -4.42 29.96
N ASP A 132 -16.46 -4.30 30.44
CA ASP A 132 -15.97 -5.02 31.60
C ASP A 132 -16.97 -4.78 32.74
N VAL A 133 -17.39 -5.83 33.44
CA VAL A 133 -18.37 -5.73 34.56
C VAL A 133 -17.70 -5.09 35.79
N SER A 134 -16.67 -4.28 35.59
CA SER A 134 -16.07 -3.41 36.60
C SER A 134 -17.00 -2.24 36.91
N GLU A 135 -17.71 -1.68 35.92
CA GLU A 135 -18.60 -0.54 36.12
C GLU A 135 -19.76 -0.85 37.08
N PHE A 136 -20.33 -2.06 37.04
CA PHE A 136 -21.39 -2.44 38.00
C PHE A 136 -20.81 -2.70 39.40
N ALA A 137 -19.67 -3.36 39.51
CA ALA A 137 -19.03 -3.63 40.79
C ALA A 137 -18.57 -2.35 41.49
N ASP A 138 -18.13 -1.36 40.71
CA ASP A 138 -17.72 -0.06 41.22
C ASP A 138 -18.93 0.84 41.54
N TRP A 139 -19.98 0.79 40.72
CA TRP A 139 -21.27 1.44 41.02
C TRP A 139 -21.92 0.91 42.31
N VAL A 140 -21.91 -0.41 42.55
CA VAL A 140 -22.43 -1.01 43.79
C VAL A 140 -21.62 -0.56 45.01
N LYS A 141 -20.29 -0.43 44.89
CA LYS A 141 -19.45 0.09 45.98
C LYS A 141 -19.72 1.57 46.26
N GLU A 142 -20.05 2.35 45.24
CA GLU A 142 -20.30 3.78 45.37
C GLU A 142 -21.63 4.04 46.07
N ILE A 143 -22.69 3.29 45.73
CA ILE A 143 -23.99 3.37 46.44
C ILE A 143 -23.93 2.81 47.85
N SER A 144 -23.06 1.82 48.11
CA SER A 144 -22.90 1.24 49.45
C SER A 144 -22.05 2.10 50.40
N ARG A 145 -21.56 3.26 49.95
CA ARG A 145 -20.75 4.21 50.74
C ARG A 145 -21.52 5.46 51.18
N GLU A 146 -22.78 5.62 50.77
CA GLU A 146 -23.74 6.56 51.37
C GLU A 146 -24.57 5.88 52.47
#